data_AF-A0A0Q8E4U3-F1
#
_entry.id   AF-A0A0Q8E4U3-F1
#
_cell.length_a   1.000
_cell.length_b   1.000
_cell.length_c   1.000
_cell.angle_alpha   90.00
_cell.angle_beta   90.00
_cell.angle_gamma   90.00
#
_symmetry.space_group_name_H-M   'P 1'
#
loop_
_entity.id
_entity.type
_entity.pdbx_description
1 polymer ?
#
loop_
_entity_poly.entity_id
_entity_poly.type
_entity_poly.pdbx_seq_one_letter_code
_entity_poly.pdbx_strand_id
1 'polypeptide(L)'
;MNAKAQKAPPTQLSEAELRHYTPEQVFELGLLPFKPSTLRKKAQAYEIPHSRAAAKITFRLSHIRQIAEQCDASPLANRPAA
;
A
#
# COMPACT_ATOMS: atom_id res chain seq x y z
N MET A 1 2.17 -41.67 6.48
CA MET A 1 1.95 -40.43 7.25
C MET A 1 3.32 -39.92 7.66
N ASN A 2 3.69 -38.67 7.37
CA ASN A 2 4.57 -37.85 8.21
C ASN A 2 4.61 -36.41 7.70
N ALA A 3 4.31 -35.51 8.62
CA ALA A 3 3.98 -34.11 8.41
C ALA A 3 5.13 -33.34 7.74
N LYS A 4 4.83 -32.69 6.61
CA LYS A 4 5.64 -31.58 6.11
C LYS A 4 5.50 -30.43 7.11
N ALA A 5 6.48 -30.30 7.99
CA ALA A 5 6.72 -29.08 8.72
C ALA A 5 7.03 -27.99 7.68
N GLN A 6 5.99 -27.26 7.24
CA GLN A 6 6.12 -26.05 6.45
C GLN A 6 6.71 -24.98 7.37
N LYS A 7 8.05 -24.97 7.48
CA LYS A 7 8.77 -23.84 8.02
C LYS A 7 8.64 -22.75 6.94
N ALA A 8 7.69 -21.83 7.13
CA ALA A 8 7.56 -20.65 6.28
C ALA A 8 8.96 -20.04 6.12
N PRO A 9 9.42 -19.76 4.89
CA PRO A 9 10.76 -19.22 4.69
C PRO A 9 10.89 -17.92 5.48
N PRO A 10 12.09 -17.63 6.03
CA PRO A 10 12.31 -16.40 6.79
C PRO A 10 11.84 -15.25 5.93
N THR A 11 11.07 -14.34 6.52
CA THR A 11 10.52 -13.14 5.93
C THR A 11 11.64 -12.33 5.26
N GLN A 12 12.03 -12.71 4.04
CA GLN A 12 12.66 -11.82 3.09
C GLN A 12 11.60 -10.76 2.87
N LEU A 13 11.72 -9.66 3.62
CA LEU A 13 11.14 -8.38 3.24
C LEU A 13 11.50 -8.24 1.78
N SER A 14 10.54 -8.55 0.92
CA SER A 14 10.81 -8.69 -0.50
C SER A 14 11.36 -7.34 -0.94
N GLU A 15 12.25 -7.28 -1.94
CA GLU A 15 12.83 -5.99 -2.36
C GLU A 15 11.73 -4.93 -2.62
N ALA A 16 10.54 -5.38 -3.02
CA ALA A 16 9.32 -4.61 -3.11
C ALA A 16 8.82 -3.95 -1.79
N GLU A 17 8.99 -4.59 -0.63
CA GLU A 17 8.62 -4.03 0.68
C GLU A 17 9.56 -2.91 1.16
N LEU A 18 10.80 -2.91 0.65
CA LEU A 18 11.76 -1.82 0.88
C LEU A 18 11.63 -0.68 -0.14
N ARG A 19 10.94 -0.91 -1.25
CA ARG A 19 10.68 0.13 -2.26
C ARG A 19 9.74 1.19 -1.70
N HIS A 20 10.09 2.43 -2.01
CA HIS A 20 9.29 3.60 -1.70
C HIS A 20 8.59 4.04 -2.97
N TYR A 21 7.26 4.01 -2.94
CA TYR A 21 6.41 4.45 -4.04
C TYR A 21 6.00 5.89 -3.83
N THR A 22 6.08 6.71 -4.87
CA THR A 22 5.52 8.07 -4.82
C THR A 22 3.99 8.03 -4.97
N PRO A 23 3.26 9.07 -4.53
CA PRO A 23 1.82 9.18 -4.78
C PRO A 23 1.45 8.99 -6.26
N GLU A 24 2.29 9.47 -7.17
CA GLU A 24 2.15 9.28 -8.62
C GLU A 24 2.27 7.82 -9.01
N GLN A 25 3.33 7.13 -8.58
CA GLN A 25 3.53 5.71 -8.89
C GLN A 25 2.41 4.84 -8.32
N VAL A 26 1.93 5.13 -7.11
CA VAL A 26 0.80 4.40 -6.50
C VAL A 26 -0.46 4.49 -7.37
N PHE A 27 -0.71 5.66 -7.97
CA PHE A 27 -1.85 5.86 -8.87
C PHE A 27 -1.64 5.22 -10.24
N GLU A 28 -0.47 5.38 -10.84
CA GLU A 28 -0.13 4.76 -12.15
C GLU A 28 -0.19 3.22 -12.09
N LEU A 29 0.25 2.64 -10.97
CA LEU A 29 0.17 1.20 -10.71
C LEU A 29 -1.22 0.73 -10.27
N GLY A 30 -2.17 1.65 -10.07
CA GLY A 30 -3.53 1.32 -9.63
C GLY A 30 -3.59 0.65 -8.25
N LEU A 31 -2.61 0.91 -7.37
CA LEU A 31 -2.51 0.24 -6.07
C LEU A 31 -3.53 0.76 -5.05
N LEU A 32 -3.97 2.02 -5.21
CA LEU A 32 -5.01 2.64 -4.39
C LEU A 32 -6.00 3.39 -5.29
N PRO A 33 -7.30 3.45 -4.92
CA PRO A 33 -8.33 4.14 -5.69
C PRO A 33 -8.28 5.68 -5.56
N PHE A 34 -7.19 6.24 -5.02
CA PHE A 34 -7.05 7.67 -4.75
C PHE A 34 -6.10 8.35 -5.73
N LYS A 35 -6.45 9.57 -6.14
CA LYS A 35 -5.56 10.42 -6.93
C LYS A 35 -4.30 10.81 -6.14
N PRO A 36 -3.15 11.07 -6.79
CA PRO A 36 -1.91 11.48 -6.12
C PRO A 36 -2.09 12.72 -5.21
N SER A 37 -2.91 13.68 -5.64
CA SER A 37 -3.24 14.87 -4.85
C SER A 37 -3.99 14.54 -3.57
N THR A 38 -4.94 13.61 -3.62
CA THR A 38 -5.67 13.11 -2.44
C THR A 38 -4.72 12.39 -1.50
N LEU A 39 -3.87 11.50 -2.02
CA LEU A 39 -2.85 10.79 -1.20
C LEU A 39 -1.93 11.78 -0.47
N ARG A 40 -1.47 12.84 -1.15
CA ARG A 40 -0.66 13.89 -0.51
C ARG A 40 -1.41 14.63 0.59
N LYS A 41 -2.67 15.04 0.34
CA LYS A 41 -3.50 15.73 1.34
C LYS A 41 -3.73 14.85 2.57
N LYS A 42 -4.13 13.59 2.37
CA LYS A 42 -4.35 12.62 3.44
C LYS A 42 -3.09 12.33 4.24
N ALA A 43 -1.95 12.19 3.56
CA ALA A 43 -0.66 12.00 4.23
C ALA A 43 -0.24 13.24 5.05
N GLN A 44 -0.44 14.45 4.51
CA GLN A 44 -0.17 15.70 5.25
C GLN A 44 -1.09 15.86 6.47
N ALA A 45 -2.33 15.41 6.36
CA ALA A 45 -3.30 15.40 7.46
C ALA A 45 -3.09 14.23 8.44
N TYR A 46 -2.08 13.38 8.24
CA TYR A 46 -1.80 12.17 9.03
C TYR A 46 -2.96 11.17 9.08
N GLU A 47 -3.87 11.21 8.10
CA GLU A 47 -5.01 10.28 7.99
C GLU A 47 -4.59 8.90 7.48
N ILE A 48 -3.48 8.83 6.74
CA ILE A 48 -2.96 7.59 6.16
C ILE A 48 -1.50 7.35 6.54
N PRO A 49 -1.10 6.07 6.71
CA PRO A 49 0.30 5.72 6.93
C PRO A 49 1.14 6.16 5.72
N HIS A 50 2.24 6.85 6.00
CA HIS A 50 3.17 7.30 4.97
C HIS A 50 4.59 7.34 5.53
N SER A 51 5.56 7.29 4.62
CA SER A 51 6.97 7.54 4.90
C SER A 51 7.38 8.86 4.26
N ARG A 52 8.54 9.37 4.69
CA ARG A 52 9.23 10.46 4.01
C ARG A 52 10.57 9.96 3.51
N ALA A 53 10.82 10.12 2.22
CA ALA A 53 12.12 9.85 1.62
C ALA A 53 12.57 11.10 0.87
N ALA A 54 13.79 11.59 1.13
CA ALA A 54 14.34 12.81 0.52
C ALA A 54 13.36 14.01 0.56
N ALA A 55 12.74 14.26 1.74
CA ALA A 55 11.73 15.29 1.98
C ALA A 55 10.41 15.16 1.18
N LYS A 56 10.21 14.07 0.43
CA LYS A 56 8.97 13.79 -0.31
C LYS A 56 8.15 12.71 0.40
N ILE A 57 6.82 12.84 0.33
CA ILE A 57 5.89 11.82 0.81
C ILE A 57 6.02 10.59 -0.07
N THR A 58 6.22 9.44 0.55
CA THR A 58 6.33 8.15 -0.10
C THR A 58 5.54 7.09 0.67
N PHE A 59 5.18 6.02 -0.01
CA PHE A 59 4.42 4.91 0.55
C PHE A 59 5.23 3.64 0.39
N ARG A 60 5.31 2.84 1.44
CA ARG A 60 5.81 1.47 1.34
C ARG A 60 4.64 0.54 1.01
N LEU A 61 4.95 -0.65 0.53
CA LEU A 61 3.95 -1.67 0.24
C LEU A 61 3.08 -2.00 1.47
N SER A 62 3.67 -2.03 2.67
CA SER A 62 2.92 -2.19 3.93
C SER A 62 1.90 -1.08 4.17
N HIS A 63 2.27 0.18 3.90
CA HIS A 63 1.35 1.31 4.04
C HIS A 63 0.20 1.21 3.04
N ILE A 64 0.51 0.86 1.80
CA ILE A 64 -0.47 0.69 0.72
C ILE A 64 -1.48 -0.40 1.09
N ARG A 65 -1.02 -1.56 1.56
CA ARG A 65 -1.90 -2.64 2.02
C ARG A 65 -2.80 -2.18 3.16
N GLN A 66 -2.24 -1.51 4.16
CA GLN A 66 -3.04 -1.01 5.28
C GLN A 66 -4.10 0.01 4.84
N ILE A 67 -3.77 0.91 3.90
CA ILE A 67 -4.74 1.87 3.34
C ILE A 67 -5.80 1.14 2.53
N ALA A 68 -5.41 0.14 1.74
CA ALA A 68 -6.33 -0.68 0.97
C ALA A 68 -7.29 -1.44 1.90
N GLU A 69 -6.80 -2.05 2.98
CA GLU A 69 -7.62 -2.73 4.00
C GLU A 69 -8.58 -1.76 4.70
N GLN A 70 -8.12 -0.55 5.04
CA GLN A 70 -8.98 0.51 5.60
C GLN A 70 -10.07 0.95 4.61
N CYS A 71 -9.76 0.93 3.30
CA CYS A 71 -10.71 1.28 2.25
C CYS A 71 -11.68 0.12 1.93
N ASP A 72 -11.22 -1.12 1.98
CA ASP A 72 -12.00 -2.34 1.74
C ASP A 72 -12.99 -2.61 2.87
N ALA A 73 -12.64 -2.22 4.10
CA ALA A 73 -13.56 -2.16 5.24
C ALA A 73 -14.75 -1.19 5.04
N SER A 74 -14.75 -0.37 3.98
CA SER A 74 -15.95 0.29 3.47
C SER A 74 -16.61 -0.58 2.40
N PRO A 75 -17.83 -1.10 2.61
CA PRO A 75 -18.47 -2.06 1.69
C PRO A 75 -19.04 -1.39 0.41
N LEU A 76 -18.38 -0.37 -0.13
CA LEU A 76 -18.89 0.43 -1.26
C LEU A 76 -17.75 1.00 -2.11
N ALA A 77 -17.17 0.18 -2.98
CA ALA A 77 -16.48 0.68 -4.17
C ALA A 77 -16.75 -0.26 -5.36
N ASN A 78 -18.00 -0.16 -5.82
CA ASN A 78 -18.46 -0.44 -7.16
C ASN A 78 -17.34 -0.30 -8.21
N ARG A 79 -16.79 -1.44 -8.64
CA ARG A 79 -15.96 -1.55 -9.84
C ARG A 79 -16.90 -1.46 -11.04
N PRO A 80 -16.84 -0.46 -11.93
CA PRO A 80 -17.54 -0.58 -13.19
C PRO A 80 -16.85 -1.71 -13.97
N ALA A 81 -17.65 -2.71 -14.33
CA ALA A 81 -17.29 -3.73 -15.29
C ALA A 81 -16.87 -3.07 -16.60
N ALA A 82 -15.79 -3.58 -17.20
CA ALA A 82 -15.46 -3.43 -18.61
C ALA A 82 -15.01 -4.80 -19.11
#